data_AF-A0AB34FDK7-F1
#
_entry.id   AF-A0AB34FDK7-F1
#
_cell.length_a   1.000
_cell.length_b   1.000
_cell.length_c   1.000
_cell.angle_alpha   90.00
_cell.angle_beta   90.00
_cell.angle_gamma   90.00
#
_symmetry.space_group_name_H-M   'P 1'
#
loop_
_entity.id
_entity.type
_entity.pdbx_description
1 polymer ?
#
loop_
_entity_poly.entity_id
_entity_poly.type
_entity_poly.pdbx_seq_one_letter_code
_entity_poly.pdbx_strand_id
1 'polypeptide(L)'
;MGRLIKNHWGRLIILTAALYQVAAAVEGFFWPKIFWDFLTKNLDGAVKPIPILQIINLLSGLGMLALEWPLAFVAGTSIHRSLEFRLAILPITALAATFMYQSTNPAIYYIIGMAVYFVAYNEGECLRQSRDGAVTYRNEKPAGSMVLLEEPASGIFNGGFTIDNVVDEADRQQGCTTEMTVSVAKTLQVDIQKRDGSKIPLSSVPSIKLEVFCVQVEPPAKDDEFPSFGTPNRQAVTVTEHS
;
A
#
# COMPACT_ATOMS: atom_id res chain seq x y z
N MET A 1 -8.36 -2.93 -15.13
CA MET A 1 -7.84 -1.58 -14.86
C MET A 1 -7.57 -1.48 -13.37
N GLY A 2 -6.39 -0.97 -12.97
CA GLY A 2 -6.01 -0.87 -11.55
C GLY A 2 -6.85 0.17 -10.82
N ARG A 3 -7.32 -0.14 -9.60
CA ARG A 3 -8.08 0.79 -8.75
C ARG A 3 -7.09 1.61 -7.93
N LEU A 4 -7.24 2.94 -7.93
CA LEU A 4 -6.48 3.84 -7.06
C LEU A 4 -6.85 3.59 -5.60
N ILE A 5 -5.83 3.33 -4.79
CA ILE A 5 -5.97 3.14 -3.34
C ILE A 5 -5.88 4.53 -2.68
N LYS A 6 -7.02 5.07 -2.24
CA LYS A 6 -7.13 6.47 -1.79
C LYS A 6 -6.42 6.68 -0.47
N ASN A 7 -6.41 5.67 0.40
CA ASN A 7 -5.64 5.68 1.65
C ASN A 7 -4.15 5.97 1.43
N HIS A 8 -3.54 5.31 0.43
CA HIS A 8 -2.13 5.52 0.11
C HIS A 8 -1.88 6.90 -0.50
N TRP A 9 -2.79 7.35 -1.35
CA TRP A 9 -2.72 8.69 -1.94
C TRP A 9 -2.89 9.80 -0.90
N GLY A 10 -3.89 9.67 -0.02
CA GLY A 10 -4.10 10.57 1.12
C GLY A 10 -2.88 10.65 2.02
N ARG A 11 -2.27 9.50 2.35
CA ARG A 11 -1.04 9.45 3.15
C ARG A 11 0.10 10.25 2.52
N LEU A 12 0.29 10.11 1.21
CA LEU A 12 1.34 10.86 0.51
C LEU A 12 1.10 12.38 0.60
N ILE A 13 -0.14 12.82 0.44
CA ILE A 13 -0.51 14.24 0.56
C ILE A 13 -0.25 14.74 1.99
N ILE A 14 -0.70 14.01 3.00
CA ILE A 14 -0.55 14.41 4.41
C ILE A 14 0.93 14.42 4.83
N LEU A 15 1.75 13.46 4.38
CA LEU A 15 3.20 13.48 4.63
C LEU A 15 3.86 14.72 4.03
N THR A 16 3.46 15.08 2.81
CA THR A 16 3.96 16.28 2.13
C THR A 16 3.53 17.55 2.88
N ALA A 17 2.27 17.62 3.29
CA ALA A 17 1.72 18.73 4.08
C ALA A 17 2.45 18.87 5.43
N ALA A 18 2.71 17.76 6.11
CA ALA A 18 3.36 17.75 7.41
C ALA A 18 4.83 18.16 7.37
N LEU A 19 5.58 17.69 6.37
CA LEU A 19 6.94 18.15 6.14
C LEU A 19 6.98 19.66 5.88
N TYR A 20 6.04 20.16 5.07
CA TYR A 20 5.95 21.58 4.80
C TYR A 20 5.51 22.38 6.04
N GLN A 21 4.56 21.89 6.84
CA GLN A 21 4.15 22.56 8.08
C GLN A 21 5.32 22.71 9.06
N VAL A 22 6.19 21.69 9.17
CA VAL A 22 7.41 21.77 10.00
C VAL A 22 8.35 22.85 9.48
N ALA A 23 8.65 22.87 8.18
CA ALA A 23 9.51 23.90 7.59
C ALA A 23 8.92 25.31 7.76
N ALA A 24 7.61 25.47 7.53
CA ALA A 24 6.88 26.72 7.71
C ALA A 24 6.88 27.19 9.17
N ALA A 25 6.75 26.27 10.14
CA ALA A 25 6.83 26.60 11.56
C ALA A 25 8.22 27.11 11.95
N VAL A 26 9.28 26.47 11.44
CA VAL A 26 10.67 26.93 11.63
C VAL A 26 10.86 28.34 11.06
N GLU A 27 10.40 28.60 9.85
CA GLU A 27 10.45 29.93 9.23
C GLU A 27 9.64 30.96 10.03
N GLY A 28 8.49 30.55 10.57
CA GLY A 28 7.62 31.38 11.41
C GLY A 28 8.29 31.89 12.70
N PHE A 29 9.36 31.25 13.20
CA PHE A 29 10.15 31.80 14.32
C PHE A 29 10.97 33.01 13.90
N PHE A 30 11.48 33.03 12.66
CA PHE A 30 12.27 34.14 12.14
C PHE A 30 11.38 35.29 11.65
N TRP A 31 10.22 34.97 11.07
CA TRP A 31 9.27 35.95 10.53
C TRP A 31 7.86 35.77 11.09
N PRO A 32 7.62 36.02 12.39
CA PRO A 32 6.33 35.74 13.01
C PRO A 32 5.24 36.65 12.42
N LYS A 33 4.28 36.05 11.70
CA LYS A 33 3.13 36.74 11.10
C LYS A 33 1.87 35.89 11.19
N ILE A 34 0.78 36.50 11.66
CA ILE A 34 -0.56 35.95 11.51
C ILE A 34 -0.95 36.01 10.03
N PHE A 35 -1.71 35.03 9.55
CA PHE A 35 -2.22 35.05 8.19
C PHE A 35 -3.10 36.28 7.91
N TRP A 36 -4.01 36.60 8.84
CA TRP A 36 -4.90 37.77 8.80
C TRP A 36 -4.29 39.09 9.26
N ASP A 37 -2.96 39.20 9.30
CA ASP A 37 -2.26 40.43 9.68
C ASP A 37 -2.61 41.63 8.76
N PHE A 38 -3.15 41.36 7.56
CA PHE A 38 -3.68 42.38 6.65
C PHE A 38 -5.08 42.91 7.04
N LEU A 39 -5.85 42.15 7.83
CA LEU A 39 -7.22 42.48 8.22
C LEU A 39 -7.29 43.01 9.66
N THR A 40 -6.48 42.48 10.58
CA THR A 40 -6.44 42.92 11.99
C THR A 40 -5.11 42.59 12.66
N LYS A 41 -4.72 43.43 13.63
CA LYS A 41 -3.52 43.24 14.48
C LYS A 41 -3.84 42.62 15.85
N ASN A 42 -5.12 42.39 16.16
CA ASN A 42 -5.54 41.89 17.47
C ASN A 42 -5.05 40.46 17.77
N LEU A 43 -4.63 39.72 16.75
CA LEU A 43 -4.18 38.33 16.85
C LEU A 43 -2.64 38.20 16.96
N ASP A 44 -1.90 39.30 16.87
CA ASP A 44 -0.43 39.27 16.86
C ASP A 44 0.15 38.68 18.14
N GLY A 45 -0.58 38.77 19.25
CA GLY A 45 -0.23 38.16 20.53
C GLY A 45 0.03 36.65 20.46
N ALA A 46 -0.50 35.95 19.45
CA ALA A 46 -0.30 34.51 19.28
C ALA A 46 1.03 34.14 18.60
N VAL A 47 1.70 35.09 17.93
CA VAL A 47 2.98 34.90 17.21
C VAL A 47 4.11 35.74 17.79
N LYS A 48 3.83 36.88 18.43
CA LYS A 48 4.80 37.72 19.15
C LYS A 48 4.18 38.34 20.40
N PRO A 49 4.95 38.57 21.48
CA PRO A 49 6.36 38.23 21.65
C PRO A 49 6.60 36.74 21.94
N ILE A 50 5.56 36.01 22.35
CA ILE A 50 5.62 34.58 22.65
C ILE A 50 5.19 33.80 21.39
N PRO A 51 6.02 32.90 20.84
CA PRO A 51 5.74 32.20 19.59
C PRO A 51 4.81 30.98 19.79
N ILE A 52 3.62 31.21 20.34
CA ILE A 52 2.66 30.15 20.69
C ILE A 52 2.25 29.38 19.44
N LEU A 53 1.93 30.11 18.36
CA LEU A 53 1.39 29.52 17.15
C LEU A 53 2.42 28.72 16.36
N GLN A 54 3.70 29.12 16.40
CA GLN A 54 4.81 28.38 15.80
C GLN A 54 5.05 27.07 16.52
N ILE A 55 5.01 27.08 17.87
CA ILE A 55 5.15 25.87 18.67
C ILE A 55 4.01 24.89 18.36
N ILE A 56 2.77 25.37 18.32
CA ILE A 56 1.60 24.53 17.98
C ILE A 56 1.77 23.92 16.58
N ASN A 57 2.16 24.72 15.58
CA ASN A 57 2.35 24.23 14.22
C ASN A 57 3.51 23.24 14.08
N LEU A 58 4.61 23.49 14.80
CA LEU A 58 5.76 22.59 14.83
C LEU A 58 5.39 21.24 15.44
N LEU A 59 4.71 21.25 16.59
CA LEU A 59 4.26 20.02 17.25
C LEU A 59 3.21 19.27 16.42
N SER A 60 2.27 19.99 15.79
CA SER A 60 1.24 19.38 14.95
C SER A 60 1.85 18.75 13.69
N GLY A 61 2.79 19.44 13.04
CA GLY A 61 3.50 18.92 11.86
C GLY A 61 4.34 17.68 12.18
N LEU A 62 5.11 17.72 13.28
CA LEU A 62 5.86 16.55 13.75
C LEU A 62 4.94 15.40 14.16
N GLY A 63 3.82 15.70 14.82
CA GLY A 63 2.80 14.72 15.18
C GLY A 63 2.19 14.05 13.96
N MET A 64 1.87 14.80 12.89
CA MET A 64 1.33 14.22 11.65
C MET A 64 2.38 13.43 10.88
N LEU A 65 3.64 13.88 10.85
CA LEU A 65 4.74 13.07 10.30
C LEU A 65 4.87 11.75 11.05
N ALA A 66 4.84 11.76 12.39
CA ALA A 66 4.92 10.54 13.19
C ALA A 66 3.69 9.63 13.03
N LEU A 67 2.51 10.19 12.79
CA LEU A 67 1.27 9.44 12.60
C LEU A 67 1.19 8.77 11.21
N GLU A 68 1.72 9.43 10.17
CA GLU A 68 1.67 8.93 8.80
C GLU A 68 2.90 8.16 8.35
N TRP A 69 4.05 8.44 8.96
CA TRP A 69 5.26 7.69 8.69
C TRP A 69 5.25 6.39 9.48
N PRO A 70 5.45 5.22 8.84
CA PRO A 70 5.53 3.94 9.53
C PRO A 70 6.89 3.79 10.23
N LEU A 71 7.16 4.64 11.24
CA LEU A 71 8.34 4.53 12.10
C LEU A 71 8.29 3.20 12.84
N ALA A 72 9.43 2.50 12.95
CA ALA A 72 9.50 1.19 13.58
C ALA A 72 8.88 1.12 15.00
N PHE A 73 8.88 2.24 15.73
CA PHE A 73 8.33 2.34 17.09
C PHE A 73 6.82 2.65 17.16
N VAL A 74 6.21 3.14 16.07
CA VAL A 74 4.80 3.61 16.03
C VAL A 74 3.96 2.75 15.07
N ALA A 75 4.62 2.08 14.12
CA ALA A 75 4.01 1.19 13.14
C ALA A 75 3.24 0.06 13.82
N GLY A 76 1.95 -0.05 13.49
CA GLY A 76 1.08 -1.12 13.98
C GLY A 76 0.29 -0.79 15.25
N THR A 77 0.47 0.39 15.86
CA THR A 77 -0.41 0.84 16.96
C THR A 77 -1.86 1.03 16.47
N SER A 78 -2.84 0.94 17.38
CA SER A 78 -4.26 1.17 17.05
C SER A 78 -4.50 2.57 16.49
N ILE A 79 -3.79 3.57 17.02
CA ILE A 79 -3.84 4.96 16.58
C ILE A 79 -3.25 5.11 15.17
N HIS A 80 -2.07 4.54 14.90
CA HIS A 80 -1.45 4.57 13.58
C HIS A 80 -2.30 3.87 12.51
N ARG A 81 -3.12 2.88 12.88
CA ARG A 81 -4.00 2.16 11.95
C ARG A 81 -5.41 2.77 11.81
N SER A 82 -5.77 3.75 12.63
CA SER A 82 -7.11 4.34 12.61
C SER A 82 -7.23 5.44 11.57
N LEU A 83 -8.15 5.25 10.63
CA LEU A 83 -8.54 6.29 9.67
C LEU A 83 -9.47 7.33 10.33
N GLU A 84 -10.34 6.90 11.23
CA GLU A 84 -11.23 7.78 12.01
C GLU A 84 -10.42 8.81 12.83
N PHE A 85 -9.35 8.36 13.47
CA PHE A 85 -8.47 9.23 14.25
C PHE A 85 -7.84 10.31 13.37
N ARG A 86 -7.43 9.98 12.14
CA ARG A 86 -6.90 10.95 11.17
C ARG A 86 -7.93 11.98 10.80
N LEU A 87 -9.14 11.54 10.47
CA LEU A 87 -10.25 12.44 10.13
C LEU A 87 -10.65 13.34 11.30
N ALA A 88 -10.42 12.94 12.55
CA ALA A 88 -10.63 13.77 13.73
C ALA A 88 -9.52 14.82 13.95
N ILE A 89 -8.25 14.46 13.75
CA ILE A 89 -7.10 15.35 14.05
C ILE A 89 -6.75 16.30 12.89
N LEU A 90 -7.03 15.92 11.65
CA LEU A 90 -6.73 16.72 10.45
C LEU A 90 -7.41 18.10 10.44
N PRO A 91 -8.71 18.25 10.78
CA PRO A 91 -9.34 19.57 10.86
C PRO A 91 -8.65 20.51 11.85
N ILE A 92 -8.24 19.98 13.01
CA ILE A 92 -7.57 20.75 14.06
C ILE A 92 -6.19 21.21 13.59
N THR A 93 -5.45 20.30 12.94
CA THR A 93 -4.12 20.59 12.39
C THR A 93 -4.20 21.61 11.26
N ALA A 94 -5.16 21.46 10.34
CA ALA A 94 -5.40 22.39 9.24
C ALA A 94 -5.80 23.78 9.76
N LEU A 95 -6.64 23.85 10.79
CA LEU A 95 -7.04 25.11 11.41
C LEU A 95 -5.83 25.83 12.05
N ALA A 96 -5.01 25.11 12.81
CA ALA A 96 -3.78 25.67 13.39
C ALA A 96 -2.80 26.19 12.32
N ALA A 97 -2.70 25.48 11.19
CA ALA A 97 -1.90 25.89 10.04
C ALA A 97 -2.50 27.11 9.30
N THR A 98 -3.81 27.31 9.36
CA THR A 98 -4.46 28.45 8.70
C THR A 98 -4.15 29.78 9.40
N PHE A 99 -3.98 29.78 10.73
CA PHE A 99 -3.72 31.00 11.49
C PHE A 99 -2.32 31.60 11.28
N MET A 100 -1.33 30.81 10.89
CA MET A 100 0.04 31.28 10.68
C MET A 100 0.31 31.48 9.19
N TYR A 101 0.87 32.64 8.83
CA TYR A 101 1.02 33.06 7.43
C TYR A 101 1.87 32.08 6.61
N GLN A 102 2.94 31.53 7.19
CA GLN A 102 3.84 30.60 6.50
C GLN A 102 3.19 29.23 6.25
N SER A 103 2.21 28.82 7.05
CA SER A 103 1.61 27.49 7.00
C SER A 103 0.27 27.43 6.25
N THR A 104 -0.11 28.48 5.53
CA THR A 104 -1.35 28.46 4.74
C THR A 104 -1.31 27.41 3.62
N ASN A 105 -0.16 27.22 2.97
CA ASN A 105 0.01 26.19 1.95
C ASN A 105 -0.20 24.77 2.51
N PRO A 106 0.48 24.34 3.59
CA PRO A 106 0.19 23.03 4.18
C PRO A 106 -1.25 22.91 4.67
N ALA A 107 -1.91 23.98 5.13
CA ALA A 107 -3.33 23.94 5.50
C ALA A 107 -4.23 23.50 4.34
N ILE A 108 -3.98 24.02 3.13
CA ILE A 108 -4.70 23.61 1.91
C ILE A 108 -4.48 22.12 1.62
N TYR A 109 -3.23 21.65 1.72
CA TYR A 109 -2.92 20.25 1.50
C TYR A 109 -3.55 19.33 2.54
N TYR A 110 -3.62 19.75 3.81
CA TYR A 110 -4.34 19.02 4.85
C TYR A 110 -5.83 18.88 4.53
N ILE A 111 -6.48 19.94 4.04
CA ILE A 111 -7.90 19.89 3.64
C ILE A 111 -8.10 18.93 2.46
N ILE A 112 -7.22 18.98 1.45
CA ILE A 112 -7.29 18.07 0.31
C ILE A 112 -7.09 16.62 0.77
N GLY A 113 -6.03 16.33 1.52
CA GLY A 113 -5.77 14.98 2.01
C GLY A 113 -6.87 14.46 2.95
N MET A 114 -7.49 15.34 3.74
CA MET A 114 -8.67 15.00 4.53
C MET A 114 -9.86 14.61 3.65
N ALA A 115 -10.14 15.33 2.56
CA ALA A 115 -11.19 14.95 1.62
C ALA A 115 -10.91 13.59 0.98
N VAL A 116 -9.65 13.30 0.62
CA VAL A 116 -9.23 12.00 0.11
C VAL A 116 -9.47 10.89 1.13
N TYR A 117 -9.04 11.10 2.38
CA TYR A 117 -9.27 10.14 3.45
C TYR A 117 -10.75 9.96 3.79
N PHE A 118 -11.56 11.00 3.65
CA PHE A 118 -13.00 10.88 3.86
C PHE A 118 -13.66 10.02 2.77
N VAL A 119 -13.25 10.17 1.51
CA VAL A 119 -13.69 9.27 0.44
C VAL A 119 -13.22 7.84 0.70
N ALA A 120 -11.96 7.65 1.12
CA ALA A 120 -11.43 6.35 1.49
C ALA A 120 -12.22 5.69 2.63
N TYR A 121 -12.58 6.47 3.65
CA TYR A 121 -13.40 6.03 4.78
C TYR A 121 -14.80 5.59 4.33
N ASN A 122 -15.45 6.37 3.47
CA ASN A 122 -16.78 6.03 2.94
C ASN A 122 -16.76 4.78 2.06
N GLU A 123 -15.64 4.49 1.39
CA GLU A 123 -15.44 3.26 0.62
C GLU A 123 -14.99 2.07 1.48
N GLY A 124 -14.80 2.25 2.79
CA GLY A 124 -14.36 1.21 3.71
C GLY A 124 -12.89 0.81 3.57
N GLU A 125 -12.04 1.67 3.00
CA GLU A 125 -10.61 1.41 2.88
C GLU A 125 -9.94 1.42 4.28
N CYS A 126 -9.04 0.48 4.58
CA CYS A 126 -8.41 0.33 5.89
C CYS A 126 -6.88 0.52 5.80
N LEU A 127 -6.28 1.23 6.75
CA LEU A 127 -4.82 1.49 6.76
C LEU A 127 -3.96 0.31 7.22
N ARG A 128 -4.48 -0.91 7.16
CA ARG A 128 -3.74 -2.10 7.60
C ARG A 128 -2.72 -2.48 6.53
N GLN A 129 -1.55 -2.88 7.02
CA GLN A 129 -0.43 -3.31 6.19
C GLN A 129 -0.03 -4.72 6.64
N SER A 130 -0.88 -5.69 6.35
CA SER A 130 -0.54 -7.11 6.45
C SER A 130 -0.35 -7.65 5.04
N ARG A 131 0.92 -7.82 4.66
CA ARG A 131 1.30 -8.55 3.45
C ARG A 131 1.38 -10.03 3.85
N ASP A 132 0.29 -10.75 3.64
CA ASP A 132 0.30 -12.20 3.72
C ASP A 132 0.62 -12.73 2.31
N GLY A 133 1.60 -13.61 2.20
CA GLY A 133 2.11 -14.12 0.94
C GLY A 133 1.77 -15.59 0.77
N ALA A 134 1.33 -15.98 -0.41
CA ALA A 134 1.30 -17.39 -0.79
C ALA A 134 2.67 -17.76 -1.38
N VAL A 135 3.32 -18.77 -0.82
CA VAL A 135 4.54 -19.37 -1.37
C VAL A 135 4.17 -20.72 -1.95
N THR A 136 4.56 -20.96 -3.18
CA THR A 136 4.29 -22.22 -3.88
C THR A 136 5.58 -23.00 -4.00
N TYR A 137 5.48 -24.30 -3.75
CA TYR A 137 6.56 -25.27 -3.79
C TYR A 137 6.26 -26.34 -4.82
N ARG A 138 7.33 -26.87 -5.42
CA ARG A 138 7.29 -28.06 -6.27
C ARG A 138 8.41 -28.99 -5.80
N ASN A 139 8.07 -30.20 -5.38
CA ASN A 139 9.04 -31.18 -4.85
C ASN A 139 10.00 -30.55 -3.81
N GLU A 140 9.46 -29.87 -2.80
CA GLU A 140 10.20 -29.17 -1.73
C GLU A 140 11.05 -27.96 -2.17
N LYS A 141 11.12 -27.63 -3.46
CA LYS A 141 11.81 -26.44 -3.97
C LYS A 141 10.84 -25.26 -4.12
N PRO A 142 11.20 -24.04 -3.69
CA PRO A 142 10.36 -22.88 -3.89
C PRO A 142 10.21 -22.57 -5.38
N ALA A 143 8.99 -22.65 -5.88
CA ALA A 143 8.62 -22.40 -7.28
C ALA A 143 8.40 -20.91 -7.54
N GLY A 144 7.85 -20.21 -6.55
CA GLY A 144 7.57 -18.78 -6.62
C GLY A 144 6.74 -18.33 -5.43
N SER A 145 6.54 -17.03 -5.33
CA SER A 145 5.73 -16.44 -4.27
C SER A 145 4.88 -15.31 -4.80
N MET A 146 3.71 -15.17 -4.24
CA MET A 146 2.77 -14.10 -4.52
C MET A 146 2.46 -13.36 -3.24
N VAL A 147 2.64 -12.05 -3.27
CA VAL A 147 2.24 -11.20 -2.15
C VAL A 147 0.81 -10.76 -2.37
N LEU A 148 -0.07 -11.10 -1.42
CA LEU A 148 -1.39 -10.53 -1.39
C LEU A 148 -1.33 -9.20 -0.61
N LEU A 149 -1.82 -8.14 -1.25
CA LEU A 149 -2.06 -6.88 -0.56
C LEU A 149 -3.39 -6.97 0.17
N GLU A 150 -3.46 -6.44 1.38
CA GLU A 150 -4.68 -6.39 2.19
C GLU A 150 -5.78 -5.53 1.56
N GLU A 151 -5.41 -4.66 0.60
CA GLU A 151 -6.34 -3.85 -0.17
C GLU A 151 -6.39 -4.30 -1.64
N PRO A 152 -7.60 -4.35 -2.26
CA PRO A 152 -8.90 -3.96 -1.69
C PRO A 152 -9.46 -4.97 -0.68
N ALA A 153 -10.23 -4.50 0.31
CA ALA A 153 -10.77 -5.32 1.41
C ALA A 153 -11.69 -6.48 0.96
N SER A 154 -12.22 -6.40 -0.26
CA SER A 154 -12.96 -7.47 -0.92
C SER A 154 -12.73 -7.44 -2.43
N GLY A 155 -12.80 -8.60 -3.06
CA GLY A 155 -12.58 -8.77 -4.49
C GLY A 155 -11.92 -10.09 -4.82
N ILE A 156 -11.65 -10.30 -6.12
CA ILE A 156 -10.89 -11.44 -6.61
C ILE A 156 -9.52 -10.91 -7.04
N PHE A 157 -8.47 -11.36 -6.37
CA PHE A 157 -7.10 -11.09 -6.78
C PHE A 157 -6.63 -12.17 -7.73
N ASN A 158 -6.35 -11.79 -8.98
CA ASN A 158 -5.75 -12.67 -9.97
C ASN A 158 -4.26 -12.30 -10.06
N GLY A 159 -3.39 -13.25 -9.73
CA GLY A 159 -1.97 -13.12 -9.96
C GLY A 159 -1.42 -14.39 -10.59
N GLY A 160 -0.26 -14.27 -11.22
CA GLY A 160 0.48 -15.41 -11.75
C GLY A 160 1.99 -15.16 -11.66
N PHE A 161 2.75 -16.25 -11.71
CA PHE A 161 4.20 -16.24 -11.85
C PHE A 161 4.61 -17.45 -12.70
N THR A 162 5.75 -17.34 -13.37
CA THR A 162 6.34 -18.43 -14.15
C THR A 162 7.06 -19.40 -13.23
N ILE A 163 6.93 -20.69 -13.49
CA ILE A 163 7.61 -21.77 -12.75
C ILE A 163 8.65 -22.51 -13.60
N ASP A 164 9.02 -21.93 -14.75
CA ASP A 164 9.86 -22.58 -15.77
C ASP A 164 11.19 -23.08 -15.18
N ASN A 165 11.75 -22.36 -14.21
CA ASN A 165 12.99 -22.68 -13.52
C ASN A 165 12.93 -23.93 -12.64
N VAL A 166 11.75 -24.30 -12.12
CA VAL A 166 11.55 -25.46 -11.24
C VAL A 166 10.87 -26.64 -11.93
N VAL A 167 10.47 -26.48 -13.20
CA VAL A 167 10.03 -27.58 -14.06
C VAL A 167 11.26 -28.42 -14.44
N ASP A 168 11.18 -29.73 -14.20
CA ASP A 168 12.28 -30.66 -14.47
C ASP A 168 12.55 -30.75 -15.98
N GLU A 169 13.80 -31.04 -16.36
CA GLU A 169 14.16 -31.16 -17.78
C GLU A 169 13.30 -32.20 -18.51
N ALA A 170 12.92 -33.29 -17.85
CA ALA A 170 12.04 -34.32 -18.41
C ALA A 170 10.66 -33.76 -18.80
N ASP A 171 10.08 -32.89 -17.98
CA ASP A 171 8.80 -32.23 -18.28
C ASP A 171 8.97 -31.13 -19.32
N ARG A 172 10.11 -30.41 -19.33
CA ARG A 172 10.40 -29.42 -20.38
C ARG A 172 10.50 -30.04 -21.77
N GLN A 173 11.03 -31.27 -21.88
CA GLN A 173 11.14 -31.96 -23.18
C GLN A 173 9.80 -32.45 -23.73
N GLN A 174 8.78 -32.63 -22.89
CA GLN A 174 7.43 -32.99 -23.34
C GLN A 174 6.69 -31.83 -24.02
N GLY A 175 7.23 -30.61 -23.94
CA GLY A 175 6.58 -29.42 -24.47
C GLY A 175 5.24 -29.12 -23.80
N CYS A 176 4.48 -28.21 -24.39
CA CYS A 176 3.21 -27.75 -23.82
C CYS A 176 2.07 -28.74 -24.04
N THR A 177 2.04 -29.83 -23.27
CA THR A 177 1.04 -30.90 -23.39
C THR A 177 0.13 -30.96 -22.16
N THR A 178 -1.04 -31.60 -22.31
CA THR A 178 -1.98 -31.82 -21.20
C THR A 178 -1.39 -32.73 -20.13
N GLU A 179 -0.55 -33.70 -20.51
CA GLU A 179 0.08 -34.61 -19.56
C GLU A 179 1.07 -33.89 -18.65
N MET A 180 1.88 -32.99 -19.23
CA MET A 180 2.79 -32.13 -18.49
C MET A 180 2.04 -31.19 -17.52
N THR A 181 0.98 -30.53 -17.97
CA THR A 181 0.21 -29.63 -17.08
C THR A 181 -0.46 -30.40 -15.93
N VAL A 182 -0.92 -31.63 -16.17
CA VAL A 182 -1.46 -32.52 -15.13
C VAL A 182 -0.37 -33.03 -14.18
N SER A 183 0.82 -33.39 -14.69
CA SER A 183 1.94 -33.85 -13.85
C SER A 183 2.40 -32.74 -12.90
N VAL A 184 2.61 -31.54 -13.44
CA VAL A 184 3.00 -30.36 -12.67
C VAL A 184 1.92 -30.03 -11.65
N ALA A 185 0.65 -29.99 -12.04
CA ALA A 185 -0.46 -29.67 -11.13
C ALA A 185 -0.54 -30.61 -9.92
N LYS A 186 -0.23 -31.90 -10.07
CA LYS A 186 -0.24 -32.86 -8.94
C LYS A 186 0.90 -32.69 -7.94
N THR A 187 1.98 -32.04 -8.35
CA THR A 187 3.23 -31.88 -7.55
C THR A 187 3.32 -30.53 -6.84
N LEU A 188 2.35 -29.64 -7.05
CA LEU A 188 2.36 -28.32 -6.45
C LEU A 188 1.78 -28.35 -5.04
N GLN A 189 2.54 -27.77 -4.12
CA GLN A 189 2.15 -27.51 -2.74
C GLN A 189 2.16 -26.02 -2.47
N VAL A 190 1.31 -25.54 -1.57
CA VAL A 190 1.22 -24.12 -1.22
C VAL A 190 1.22 -23.92 0.29
N ASP A 191 2.01 -22.95 0.72
CA ASP A 191 1.94 -22.37 2.04
C ASP A 191 1.42 -20.94 1.96
N ILE A 192 0.55 -20.57 2.88
CA ILE A 192 0.19 -19.17 3.11
C ILE A 192 0.99 -18.73 4.34
N GLN A 193 1.91 -17.79 4.15
CA GLN A 193 2.76 -17.27 5.20
C GLN A 193 2.39 -15.82 5.52
N LYS A 194 2.26 -15.52 6.81
CA LYS A 194 2.15 -14.16 7.31
C LYS A 194 3.51 -13.49 7.37
N ARG A 195 3.51 -12.17 7.57
CA ARG A 195 4.73 -11.37 7.77
C ARG A 195 5.62 -11.87 8.93
N ASP A 196 5.02 -12.46 9.96
CA ASP A 196 5.74 -13.00 11.12
C ASP A 196 6.31 -14.42 10.89
N GLY A 197 6.11 -14.98 9.69
CA GLY A 197 6.55 -16.33 9.32
C GLY A 197 5.59 -17.43 9.76
N SER A 198 4.49 -17.11 10.45
CA SER A 198 3.48 -18.10 10.80
C SER A 198 2.69 -18.55 9.57
N LYS A 199 2.37 -19.85 9.51
CA LYS A 199 1.56 -20.44 8.44
C LYS A 199 0.06 -20.28 8.73
N ILE A 200 -0.71 -19.95 7.70
CA ILE A 200 -2.18 -20.01 7.71
C ILE A 200 -2.59 -21.35 7.09
N PRO A 201 -3.36 -22.19 7.79
CA PRO A 201 -3.87 -23.43 7.22
C PRO A 201 -4.71 -23.17 5.97
N LEU A 202 -4.47 -23.90 4.88
CA LEU A 202 -5.23 -23.81 3.65
C LEU A 202 -6.71 -24.13 3.84
N SER A 203 -7.02 -25.01 4.79
CA SER A 203 -8.41 -25.32 5.19
C SER A 203 -9.20 -24.09 5.66
N SER A 204 -8.51 -23.06 6.16
CA SER A 204 -9.14 -21.80 6.57
C SER A 204 -9.38 -20.81 5.42
N VAL A 205 -8.88 -21.11 4.21
CA VAL A 205 -8.95 -20.24 3.02
C VAL A 205 -9.59 -21.00 1.84
N PRO A 206 -10.89 -21.29 1.88
CA PRO A 206 -11.56 -22.08 0.83
C PRO A 206 -11.69 -21.33 -0.51
N SER A 207 -11.41 -20.02 -0.53
CA SER A 207 -11.47 -19.18 -1.72
C SER A 207 -10.25 -19.32 -2.63
N ILE A 208 -9.15 -19.93 -2.18
CA ILE A 208 -7.94 -20.07 -2.99
C ILE A 208 -8.17 -21.03 -4.16
N LYS A 209 -7.85 -20.57 -5.36
CA LYS A 209 -7.90 -21.37 -6.59
C LYS A 209 -6.56 -21.23 -7.29
N LEU A 210 -5.99 -22.37 -7.64
CA LEU A 210 -4.73 -22.44 -8.37
C LEU A 210 -4.97 -23.13 -9.69
N GLU A 211 -4.42 -22.54 -10.74
CA GLU A 211 -4.42 -23.10 -12.07
C GLU A 211 -2.99 -23.08 -12.58
N VAL A 212 -2.55 -24.21 -13.12
CA VAL A 212 -1.35 -24.26 -13.95
C VAL A 212 -1.82 -24.16 -15.37
N PHE A 213 -1.15 -23.32 -16.15
CA PHE A 213 -1.36 -23.31 -17.58
C PHE A 213 -0.03 -23.29 -18.29
N CYS A 214 -0.04 -23.90 -19.46
CA CYS A 214 1.05 -23.79 -20.39
C CYS A 214 0.53 -23.13 -21.67
N VAL A 215 1.37 -22.28 -22.27
CA VAL A 215 1.08 -21.63 -23.55
C VAL A 215 2.28 -21.79 -24.47
N GLN A 216 2.04 -22.19 -25.71
CA GLN A 216 3.08 -22.18 -26.74
C GLN A 216 3.34 -20.73 -27.14
N VAL A 217 4.60 -20.32 -27.11
CA VAL A 217 5.05 -18.98 -27.49
C VAL A 217 5.82 -19.09 -28.78
N GLU A 218 5.36 -18.41 -29.82
CA GLU A 218 6.10 -18.27 -31.07
C GLU A 218 6.96 -17.00 -31.00
N PRO A 219 8.29 -17.12 -31.15
CA PRO A 219 9.17 -15.95 -31.18
C PRO A 219 8.79 -15.01 -32.34
N PRO A 220 9.03 -13.70 -32.19
CA PRO A 220 8.80 -12.77 -33.28
C PRO A 220 9.75 -13.07 -34.44
N ALA A 221 9.25 -12.96 -35.67
CA ALA A 221 10.07 -13.20 -36.87
C ALA A 221 11.01 -12.03 -37.19
N LYS A 222 10.74 -10.85 -36.60
CA LYS A 222 11.48 -9.60 -36.79
C LYS A 222 11.55 -8.80 -35.49
N ASP A 223 12.49 -7.88 -35.42
CA ASP A 223 12.73 -7.03 -34.23
C ASP A 223 11.58 -6.05 -33.93
N ASP A 224 10.68 -5.81 -34.88
CA ASP A 224 9.52 -4.91 -34.76
C ASP A 224 8.20 -5.64 -34.46
N GLU A 225 8.23 -6.96 -34.25
CA GLU A 225 7.07 -7.78 -33.94
C GLU A 225 7.11 -8.29 -32.48
N PHE A 226 5.93 -8.45 -31.85
CA PHE A 226 5.83 -9.09 -30.54
C PHE A 226 5.69 -10.62 -30.68
N PRO A 227 6.12 -11.42 -29.68
CA PRO A 227 5.85 -12.85 -29.65
C PRO A 227 4.35 -13.16 -29.77
N SER A 228 4.01 -14.22 -30.49
CA SER A 228 2.65 -14.73 -30.62
C SER A 228 2.38 -15.79 -29.53
N PHE A 229 1.18 -15.79 -28.95
CA PHE A 229 0.78 -16.75 -27.92
C PHE A 229 -0.33 -17.65 -28.45
N GLY A 230 -0.13 -18.96 -28.37
CA GLY A 230 -1.13 -19.97 -28.70
C GLY A 230 -2.27 -20.04 -27.68
N THR A 231 -3.20 -20.98 -27.89
CA THR A 231 -4.28 -21.25 -26.94
C THR A 231 -3.72 -21.88 -25.66
N PRO A 232 -3.98 -21.32 -24.47
CA PRO A 232 -3.45 -21.85 -23.23
C PRO A 232 -4.13 -23.16 -22.83
N ASN A 233 -3.34 -24.17 -22.47
CA ASN A 233 -3.82 -25.40 -21.86
C ASN A 233 -3.85 -25.23 -20.34
N ARG A 234 -5.04 -25.14 -19.75
CA ARG A 234 -5.25 -24.87 -18.32
C ARG A 234 -5.63 -26.14 -17.57
N GLN A 235 -5.04 -26.34 -16.40
CA GLN A 235 -5.39 -27.40 -15.47
C GLN A 235 -5.58 -26.82 -14.07
N ALA A 236 -6.71 -27.15 -13.45
CA ALA A 236 -6.96 -26.81 -12.05
C ALA A 236 -6.04 -27.65 -11.15
N VAL A 237 -5.47 -27.00 -10.13
CA VAL A 237 -4.59 -27.63 -9.15
C VAL A 237 -5.41 -27.94 -7.90
N THR A 238 -5.36 -29.19 -7.44
CA THR A 238 -5.85 -29.53 -6.10
C THR A 238 -4.85 -28.99 -5.09
N VAL A 239 -5.25 -27.96 -4.34
CA VAL A 239 -4.36 -27.27 -3.41
C VAL A 239 -3.99 -28.21 -2.25
N THR A 240 -2.70 -28.48 -2.09
CA THR A 240 -2.15 -29.28 -0.99
C THR A 240 -1.20 -28.45 -0.14
N GLU A 241 -1.22 -28.63 1.18
CA GLU A 241 -0.29 -27.94 2.08
C GLU A 241 1.13 -28.49 1.91
N HIS A 242 2.13 -27.63 2.03
CA HIS A 242 3.51 -28.08 2.12
C HIS A 242 3.78 -28.56 3.55
N SER A 243 4.12 -29.85 3.68
CA SER A 243 4.49 -30.47 4.95
C SER A 243 5.77 -29.91 5.56
#